data_AF-M6UFC1-F1
#
_entry.id   AF-M6UFC1-F1
#
_cell.length_a   1.000
_cell.length_b   1.000
_cell.length_c   1.000
_cell.angle_alpha   90.00
_cell.angle_beta   90.00
_cell.angle_gamma   90.00
#
_symmetry.space_group_name_H-M   'P 1'
#
loop_
_entity.id
_entity.type
_entity.pdbx_description
1 polymer ?
#
loop_
_entity_poly.entity_id
_entity_poly.type
_entity_poly.pdbx_seq_one_letter_code
_entity_poly.pdbx_strand_id
1 'polypeptide(L)'
;MFVRSFNHRVMKENDEGGQGTGGGSDEGGQGTGGEPGGRNDELVDLNIGGTVHKVPKAVSQSFGTLNRDFRTLSSEMNTLKESIKGSKGAEVEELQKKIDELELQKLPEKEREAARVNTELLKLQKVHDAETKKSARYEELFKGNAINTALNIALSGHDLYQPQQALQLLKAIGKPKLIENEDGSFKIVLYMDFDGTGLQETEPKDGISKWLALPENANLLKNNLQPGAGTATKTGRVGTDGSVTYKRADLQKPEVRKERAEKIKAGISVTIID
;
A
#
# COMPACT_ATOMS: atom_id res chain seq x y z
N MET A 1 22.12 -3.46 -42.40
CA MET A 1 20.99 -2.51 -42.29
C MET A 1 20.57 -2.50 -40.83
N PHE A 2 20.74 -1.38 -40.13
CA PHE A 2 20.50 -1.27 -38.68
C PHE A 2 19.01 -1.11 -38.39
N VAL A 3 18.44 -2.01 -37.58
CA VAL A 3 17.07 -1.87 -37.06
C VAL A 3 17.17 -1.27 -35.65
N ARG A 4 16.74 -0.01 -35.51
CA ARG A 4 16.63 0.68 -34.21
C ARG A 4 15.43 0.13 -33.44
N SER A 5 15.66 -0.32 -32.23
CA SER A 5 14.64 -0.68 -31.24
C SER A 5 14.00 0.58 -30.66
N PHE A 6 12.66 0.64 -30.68
CA PHE A 6 11.90 1.64 -29.92
C PHE A 6 11.47 1.01 -28.58
N ASN A 7 12.08 1.47 -27.49
CA ASN A 7 11.66 1.16 -26.13
C ASN A 7 10.36 1.91 -25.82
N HIS A 8 9.25 1.20 -25.63
CA HIS A 8 8.02 1.79 -25.08
C HIS A 8 8.05 1.68 -23.55
N ARG A 9 8.28 2.82 -22.89
CA ARG A 9 8.07 2.99 -21.45
C ARG A 9 6.56 2.95 -21.19
N VAL A 10 6.09 1.98 -20.42
CA VAL A 10 4.71 1.90 -19.94
C VAL A 10 4.61 2.73 -18.66
N MET A 11 3.85 3.83 -18.69
CA MET A 11 3.39 4.49 -17.47
C MET A 11 2.15 3.75 -16.97
N LYS A 12 2.19 3.28 -15.72
CA LYS A 12 1.02 2.83 -14.96
C LYS A 12 0.18 4.06 -14.62
N GLU A 13 -1.05 4.13 -15.11
CA GLU A 13 -2.08 5.01 -14.57
C GLU A 13 -2.80 4.29 -13.43
N ASN A 14 -2.92 4.98 -12.30
CA ASN A 14 -3.68 4.56 -11.14
C ASN A 14 -5.18 4.70 -11.45
N ASP A 15 -5.88 3.58 -11.32
CA ASP A 15 -7.33 3.46 -11.29
C ASP A 15 -7.83 3.96 -9.92
N GLU A 16 -8.46 5.14 -9.89
CA GLU A 16 -9.39 5.51 -8.81
C GLU A 16 -10.66 6.08 -9.44
N GLY A 17 -11.59 5.17 -9.74
CA GLY A 17 -12.95 5.49 -10.16
C GLY A 17 -13.80 5.94 -8.96
N GLY A 18 -14.32 7.16 -9.02
CA GLY A 18 -15.38 7.66 -8.14
C GLY A 18 -16.67 7.91 -8.92
N GLN A 19 -17.67 7.06 -8.70
CA GLN A 19 -19.06 7.30 -9.10
C GLN A 19 -19.64 8.51 -8.34
N GLY A 20 -20.26 9.45 -9.06
CA GLY A 20 -20.97 10.59 -8.49
C GLY A 20 -22.24 10.90 -9.27
N THR A 21 -23.37 10.47 -8.73
CA THR A 21 -24.76 10.65 -9.17
C THR A 21 -25.35 11.99 -8.70
N GLY A 22 -26.32 12.52 -9.46
CA GLY A 22 -27.27 13.58 -9.05
C GLY A 22 -26.87 14.99 -9.50
N GLY A 23 -27.67 15.77 -10.25
CA GLY A 23 -29.12 15.86 -10.31
C GLY A 23 -29.56 17.14 -9.57
N GLY A 24 -29.80 18.23 -10.31
CA GLY A 24 -30.26 19.50 -9.76
C GLY A 24 -30.68 20.46 -10.87
N SER A 25 -31.99 20.48 -11.13
CA SER A 25 -32.69 21.34 -12.08
C SER A 25 -32.78 22.78 -11.59
N ASP A 26 -32.56 23.69 -12.53
CA ASP A 26 -32.61 25.15 -12.42
C ASP A 26 -34.09 25.61 -12.36
N GLU A 27 -34.51 26.25 -11.28
CA GLU A 27 -35.76 27.00 -11.18
C GLU A 27 -35.45 28.51 -11.15
N GLY A 28 -36.17 29.24 -12.00
CA GLY A 28 -35.92 30.64 -12.31
C GLY A 28 -36.15 31.62 -11.15
N GLY A 29 -35.48 32.77 -11.27
CA GLY A 29 -35.70 33.96 -10.45
C GLY A 29 -35.43 35.22 -11.27
N GLN A 30 -36.40 36.13 -11.27
CA GLN A 30 -36.59 37.26 -12.18
C GLN A 30 -36.28 38.60 -11.47
N GLY A 31 -35.73 39.58 -12.20
CA GLY A 31 -35.61 41.02 -11.81
C GLY A 31 -34.28 41.40 -11.17
N THR A 32 -33.61 42.53 -11.45
CA THR A 32 -34.03 43.88 -11.88
C THR A 32 -32.84 44.63 -12.51
N GLY A 33 -33.08 45.61 -13.40
CA GLY A 33 -32.05 46.33 -14.16
C GLY A 33 -31.31 47.47 -13.44
N GLY A 34 -30.28 48.00 -14.10
CA GLY A 34 -29.60 49.26 -13.75
C GLY A 34 -28.13 49.39 -14.20
N GLU A 35 -27.93 50.18 -15.26
CA GLU A 35 -26.74 50.96 -15.68
C GLU A 35 -25.43 50.33 -16.24
N PRO A 36 -24.76 51.03 -17.19
CA PRO A 36 -23.62 50.53 -17.95
C PRO A 36 -22.30 51.05 -17.36
N GLY A 37 -21.49 50.19 -16.76
CA GLY A 37 -20.18 50.60 -16.29
C GLY A 37 -19.41 49.52 -15.56
N GLY A 38 -18.24 49.17 -16.11
CA GLY A 38 -17.25 48.35 -15.45
C GLY A 38 -17.11 46.97 -16.08
N ARG A 39 -15.93 46.70 -16.65
CA ARG A 39 -15.45 45.34 -16.95
C ARG A 39 -15.35 44.59 -15.61
N ASN A 40 -16.47 44.07 -15.13
CA ASN A 40 -16.49 43.12 -14.03
C ASN A 40 -16.16 41.77 -14.65
N ASP A 41 -14.91 41.31 -14.45
CA ASP A 41 -14.58 39.90 -14.57
C ASP A 41 -15.44 39.16 -13.54
N GLU A 42 -16.65 38.75 -13.95
CA GLU A 42 -17.60 38.03 -13.12
C GLU A 42 -16.92 36.72 -12.68
N LEU A 43 -16.54 36.66 -11.40
CA LEU A 43 -15.88 35.50 -10.81
C LEU A 43 -16.94 34.44 -10.53
N VAL A 44 -16.80 33.29 -11.17
CA VAL A 44 -17.66 32.12 -11.04
C VAL A 44 -16.93 31.05 -10.25
N ASP A 45 -17.68 30.32 -9.44
CA ASP A 45 -17.16 29.18 -8.68
C ASP A 45 -16.91 28.00 -9.63
N LEU A 46 -15.64 27.61 -9.78
CA LEU A 46 -15.22 26.41 -10.51
C LEU A 46 -14.82 25.33 -9.51
N ASN A 47 -15.54 24.20 -9.55
CA ASN A 47 -15.23 23.03 -8.72
C ASN A 47 -14.27 22.09 -9.46
N ILE A 48 -13.07 21.89 -8.91
CA ILE A 48 -12.08 20.95 -9.43
C ILE A 48 -11.76 19.96 -8.30
N GLY A 49 -12.08 18.68 -8.47
CA GLY A 49 -11.69 17.63 -7.52
C GLY A 49 -12.19 17.82 -6.09
N GLY A 50 -13.30 18.54 -5.89
CA GLY A 50 -13.88 18.79 -4.55
C GLY A 50 -13.46 20.12 -3.91
N THR A 51 -12.59 20.91 -4.56
CA THR A 51 -12.23 22.26 -4.11
C THR A 51 -12.84 23.32 -5.03
N VAL A 52 -13.47 24.35 -4.42
CA VAL A 52 -14.14 25.44 -5.12
C VAL A 52 -13.18 26.63 -5.26
N HIS A 53 -12.93 27.05 -6.50
CA HIS A 53 -12.06 28.17 -6.84
C HIS A 53 -12.85 29.28 -7.53
N LYS A 54 -12.70 30.53 -7.07
CA LYS A 54 -13.28 31.70 -7.74
C LYS A 54 -12.42 32.08 -8.94
N VAL A 55 -12.93 31.88 -10.15
CA VAL A 55 -12.22 32.16 -11.39
C VAL A 55 -13.08 33.00 -12.33
N PRO A 56 -12.49 33.84 -13.21
CA PRO A 56 -13.26 34.60 -14.19
C PRO A 56 -14.14 33.68 -15.04
N LYS A 57 -15.35 34.13 -15.39
CA LYS A 57 -16.31 33.38 -16.21
C LYS A 57 -15.73 32.82 -17.50
N ALA A 58 -14.85 33.56 -18.16
CA ALA A 58 -14.13 33.11 -19.35
C ALA A 58 -13.25 31.86 -19.07
N VAL A 59 -12.59 31.82 -17.91
CA VAL A 59 -11.77 30.68 -17.48
C VAL A 59 -12.67 29.48 -17.18
N SER A 60 -13.78 29.67 -16.45
CA SER A 60 -14.74 28.60 -16.16
C SER A 60 -15.36 28.00 -17.43
N GLN A 61 -15.76 28.85 -18.39
CA GLN A 61 -16.28 28.39 -19.69
C GLN A 61 -15.22 27.65 -20.50
N SER A 62 -13.99 28.16 -20.55
CA SER A 62 -12.88 27.51 -21.27
C SER A 62 -12.49 26.15 -20.65
N PHE A 63 -12.58 26.03 -19.32
CA PHE A 63 -12.36 24.77 -18.62
C PHE A 63 -13.51 23.80 -18.88
N GLY A 64 -14.75 24.28 -18.95
CA GLY A 64 -15.92 23.49 -19.33
C GLY A 64 -15.81 22.91 -20.75
N THR A 65 -15.40 23.73 -21.72
CA THR A 65 -15.15 23.28 -23.10
C THR A 65 -13.98 22.29 -23.15
N LEU A 66 -12.88 22.58 -22.47
CA LEU A 66 -11.70 21.71 -22.45
C LEU A 66 -11.98 20.35 -21.79
N ASN A 67 -12.78 20.33 -20.73
CA ASN A 67 -13.18 19.08 -20.06
C ASN A 67 -14.16 18.27 -20.92
N ARG A 68 -15.04 18.94 -21.67
CA ARG A 68 -15.90 18.29 -22.68
C ARG A 68 -15.07 17.68 -23.80
N ASP A 69 -14.12 18.44 -24.35
CA ASP A 69 -13.23 18.00 -25.41
C ASP A 69 -12.33 16.85 -24.94
N PHE A 70 -11.86 16.89 -23.69
CA PHE A 70 -11.09 15.80 -23.10
C PHE A 70 -11.92 14.52 -22.96
N ARG A 71 -13.19 14.63 -22.54
CA ARG A 71 -14.10 13.48 -22.45
C ARG A 71 -14.40 12.89 -23.83
N THR A 72 -14.64 13.73 -24.83
CA THR A 72 -14.87 13.25 -26.21
C THR A 72 -13.62 12.60 -26.78
N LEU A 73 -12.45 13.22 -26.61
CA LEU A 73 -11.18 12.68 -27.11
C LEU A 73 -10.78 11.39 -26.38
N SER A 74 -11.10 11.27 -25.08
CA SER A 74 -10.95 10.02 -24.32
C SER A 74 -11.90 8.93 -24.84
N SER A 75 -13.16 9.28 -25.15
CA SER A 75 -14.12 8.34 -25.74
C SER A 75 -13.69 7.88 -27.14
N GLU A 76 -13.23 8.80 -27.99
CA GLU A 76 -12.69 8.50 -29.33
C GLU A 76 -11.42 7.64 -29.24
N MET A 77 -10.54 7.92 -28.28
CA MET A 77 -9.35 7.10 -28.04
C MET A 77 -9.73 5.68 -27.60
N ASN A 78 -10.77 5.53 -26.79
CA ASN A 78 -11.26 4.21 -26.36
C ASN A 78 -11.91 3.45 -27.51
N THR A 79 -12.75 4.09 -28.32
CA THR A 79 -13.33 3.46 -29.51
C THR A 79 -12.28 3.13 -30.56
N LEU A 80 -11.24 3.96 -30.72
CA LEU A 80 -10.11 3.66 -31.60
C LEU A 80 -9.27 2.49 -31.06
N LYS A 81 -9.04 2.42 -29.74
CA LYS A 81 -8.38 1.27 -29.11
C LYS A 81 -9.18 -0.02 -29.30
N GLU A 82 -10.50 0.06 -29.19
CA GLU A 82 -11.41 -1.08 -29.37
C GLU A 82 -11.48 -1.51 -30.85
N SER A 83 -11.54 -0.56 -31.78
CA SER A 83 -11.50 -0.85 -33.22
C SER A 83 -10.14 -1.39 -33.67
N ILE A 84 -9.03 -0.95 -33.07
CA ILE A 84 -7.69 -1.50 -33.32
C ILE A 84 -7.59 -2.93 -32.75
N LYS A 85 -8.17 -3.21 -31.58
CA LYS A 85 -8.24 -4.57 -31.03
C LYS A 85 -9.09 -5.49 -31.90
N GLY A 86 -10.22 -5.00 -32.42
CA GLY A 86 -11.09 -5.75 -33.33
C GLY A 86 -10.46 -5.99 -34.71
N SER A 87 -9.84 -4.97 -35.31
CA SER A 87 -9.27 -5.03 -36.67
C SER A 87 -7.90 -5.72 -36.76
N LYS A 88 -7.11 -5.76 -35.67
CA LYS A 88 -5.83 -6.48 -35.64
C LYS A 88 -5.92 -7.92 -35.12
N GLY A 89 -7.05 -8.32 -34.52
CA GLY A 89 -7.12 -9.54 -33.71
C GLY A 89 -7.54 -10.79 -34.47
N ALA A 90 -8.71 -10.78 -35.12
CA ALA A 90 -9.32 -12.00 -35.65
C ALA A 90 -9.05 -12.21 -37.14
N GLU A 91 -9.40 -11.23 -37.98
CA GLU A 91 -9.29 -11.37 -39.44
C GLU A 91 -7.83 -11.41 -39.91
N VAL A 92 -6.95 -10.63 -39.29
CA VAL A 92 -5.52 -10.64 -39.62
C VAL A 92 -4.86 -11.95 -39.18
N GLU A 93 -5.22 -12.50 -38.01
CA GLU A 93 -4.72 -13.80 -37.58
C GLU A 93 -5.26 -14.95 -38.45
N GLU A 94 -6.52 -14.88 -38.89
CA GLU A 94 -7.09 -15.87 -39.80
C GLU A 94 -6.48 -15.81 -41.20
N LEU A 95 -6.26 -14.60 -41.72
CA LEU A 95 -5.57 -14.41 -43.00
C LEU A 95 -4.11 -14.84 -42.90
N GLN A 96 -3.43 -14.56 -41.80
CA GLN A 96 -2.06 -15.04 -41.56
C GLN A 96 -2.02 -16.57 -41.48
N LYS A 97 -2.96 -17.21 -40.77
CA LYS A 97 -3.07 -18.68 -40.72
C LYS A 97 -3.31 -19.28 -42.11
N LYS A 98 -4.17 -18.67 -42.92
CA LYS A 98 -4.43 -19.11 -44.30
C LYS A 98 -3.21 -18.93 -45.21
N ILE A 99 -2.46 -17.84 -45.04
CA ILE A 99 -1.20 -17.60 -45.76
C ILE A 99 -0.17 -18.65 -45.34
N ASP A 100 0.04 -18.86 -44.04
CA ASP A 100 0.97 -19.86 -43.51
C ASP A 100 0.59 -21.28 -43.99
N GLU A 101 -0.70 -21.60 -44.07
CA GLU A 101 -1.20 -22.89 -44.57
C GLU A 101 -0.98 -23.09 -46.08
N LEU A 102 -1.18 -22.03 -46.87
CA LEU A 102 -0.89 -22.03 -48.32
C LEU A 102 0.61 -22.10 -48.61
N GLU A 103 1.44 -21.45 -47.80
CA GLU A 103 2.89 -21.55 -47.88
C GLU A 103 3.34 -22.97 -47.54
N LEU A 104 2.81 -23.57 -46.46
CA LEU A 104 3.05 -24.97 -46.14
C LEU A 104 2.67 -25.89 -47.30
N GLN A 105 1.54 -25.65 -47.95
CA GLN A 105 1.05 -26.46 -49.07
C GLN A 105 1.98 -26.45 -50.31
N LYS A 106 2.83 -25.42 -50.46
CA LYS A 106 3.80 -25.30 -51.56
C LYS A 106 5.15 -25.96 -51.30
N LEU A 107 5.52 -26.26 -50.06
CA LEU A 107 6.81 -26.87 -49.74
C LEU A 107 6.79 -28.41 -49.87
N PRO A 108 7.92 -29.04 -50.24
CA PRO A 108 8.10 -30.50 -50.21
C PRO A 108 7.82 -31.09 -48.82
N GLU A 109 7.28 -32.32 -48.74
CA GLU A 109 6.78 -32.92 -47.48
C GLU A 109 7.79 -32.86 -46.31
N LYS A 110 9.09 -33.05 -46.59
CA LYS A 110 10.16 -32.95 -45.56
C LYS A 110 10.37 -31.54 -45.01
N GLU A 111 10.24 -30.51 -45.84
CA GLU A 111 10.38 -29.12 -45.39
C GLU A 111 9.10 -28.63 -44.70
N ARG A 112 7.94 -29.20 -45.07
CA ARG A 112 6.65 -28.96 -44.41
C ARG A 112 6.65 -29.48 -42.97
N GLU A 113 7.15 -30.68 -42.73
CA GLU A 113 7.28 -31.23 -41.38
C GLU A 113 8.29 -30.44 -40.54
N ALA A 114 9.43 -30.04 -41.12
CA ALA A 114 10.40 -29.18 -40.45
C ALA A 114 9.82 -27.81 -40.06
N ALA A 115 9.02 -27.20 -40.95
CA ALA A 115 8.32 -25.94 -40.66
C ALA A 115 7.28 -26.11 -39.54
N ARG A 116 6.47 -27.18 -39.54
CA ARG A 116 5.51 -27.46 -38.46
C ARG A 116 6.21 -27.63 -37.12
N VAL A 117 7.24 -28.47 -37.06
CA VAL A 117 8.02 -28.69 -35.84
C VAL A 117 8.65 -27.39 -35.35
N ASN A 118 9.18 -26.56 -36.24
CA ASN A 118 9.77 -25.28 -35.85
C ASN A 118 8.72 -24.28 -35.32
N THR A 119 7.52 -24.24 -35.92
CA THR A 119 6.42 -23.41 -35.39
C THR A 119 5.92 -23.90 -34.03
N GLU A 120 5.87 -25.22 -33.80
CA GLU A 120 5.51 -25.80 -32.51
C GLU A 120 6.60 -25.54 -31.47
N LEU A 121 7.88 -25.68 -31.82
CA LEU A 121 9.00 -25.32 -30.96
C LEU A 121 8.96 -23.85 -30.56
N LEU A 122 8.71 -22.93 -31.50
CA LEU A 122 8.59 -21.51 -31.20
C LEU A 122 7.39 -21.21 -30.29
N LYS A 123 6.27 -21.92 -30.46
CA LYS A 123 5.11 -21.81 -29.56
C LYS A 123 5.44 -22.33 -28.16
N LEU A 124 6.06 -23.51 -28.05
CA LEU A 124 6.49 -24.07 -26.77
C LEU A 124 7.51 -23.16 -26.06
N GLN A 125 8.48 -22.61 -26.80
CA GLN A 125 9.48 -21.70 -26.26
C GLN A 125 8.85 -20.42 -25.73
N LYS A 126 7.88 -19.84 -26.45
CA LYS A 126 7.10 -18.70 -25.96
C LYS A 126 6.32 -19.01 -24.68
N VAL A 127 5.71 -20.20 -24.60
CA VAL A 127 4.99 -20.64 -23.39
C VAL A 127 5.96 -20.84 -22.23
N HIS A 128 7.09 -21.49 -22.47
CA HIS A 128 8.15 -21.68 -21.48
C HIS A 128 8.71 -20.34 -20.98
N ASP A 129 9.00 -19.39 -21.86
CA ASP A 129 9.49 -18.06 -21.50
C ASP A 129 8.44 -17.24 -20.73
N ALA A 130 7.16 -17.41 -21.05
CA ALA A 130 6.09 -16.79 -20.31
C ALA A 130 5.94 -17.41 -18.91
N GLU A 131 6.04 -18.73 -18.80
CA GLU A 131 5.86 -19.45 -17.54
C GLU A 131 7.06 -19.27 -16.60
N THR A 132 8.28 -19.28 -17.13
CA THR A 132 9.49 -18.95 -16.36
C THR A 132 9.43 -17.53 -15.77
N LYS A 133 8.95 -16.54 -16.55
CA LYS A 133 8.73 -15.16 -16.06
C LYS A 133 7.66 -15.11 -14.96
N LYS A 134 6.56 -15.85 -15.12
CA LYS A 134 5.52 -15.93 -14.09
C LYS A 134 6.02 -16.62 -12.83
N SER A 135 6.73 -17.74 -12.97
CA SER A 135 7.33 -18.50 -11.88
C SER A 135 8.27 -17.62 -11.06
N ALA A 136 9.21 -16.92 -11.70
CA ALA A 136 10.12 -16.00 -11.01
C ALA A 136 9.36 -14.89 -10.26
N ARG A 137 8.31 -14.33 -10.88
CA ARG A 137 7.47 -13.31 -10.24
C ARG A 137 6.70 -13.88 -9.03
N TYR A 138 6.16 -15.09 -9.13
CA TYR A 138 5.44 -15.71 -8.02
C TYR A 138 6.38 -16.10 -6.89
N GLU A 139 7.59 -16.55 -7.22
CA GLU A 139 8.63 -16.85 -6.23
C GLU A 139 9.03 -15.57 -5.45
N GLU A 140 9.21 -14.44 -6.13
CA GLU A 140 9.49 -13.16 -5.49
C GLU A 140 8.34 -12.70 -4.59
N LEU A 141 7.10 -12.78 -5.08
CA LEU A 141 5.90 -12.44 -4.30
C LEU A 141 5.73 -13.36 -3.08
N PHE A 142 6.00 -14.65 -3.24
CA PHE A 142 5.94 -15.62 -2.15
C PHE A 142 6.99 -15.31 -1.09
N LYS A 143 8.26 -15.15 -1.48
CA LYS A 143 9.36 -14.79 -0.56
C LYS A 143 9.04 -13.49 0.19
N GLY A 144 8.61 -12.46 -0.54
CA GLY A 144 8.23 -11.18 0.06
C GLY A 144 7.07 -11.31 1.05
N ASN A 145 6.02 -12.06 0.70
CA ASN A 145 4.84 -12.22 1.56
C ASN A 145 5.15 -13.08 2.80
N ALA A 146 5.89 -14.17 2.64
CA ALA A 146 6.31 -15.03 3.75
C ALA A 146 7.12 -14.23 4.78
N ILE A 147 8.11 -13.47 4.31
CA ILE A 147 8.92 -12.58 5.16
C ILE A 147 8.01 -11.55 5.86
N ASN A 148 7.17 -10.84 5.11
CA ASN A 148 6.28 -9.82 5.70
C ASN A 148 5.38 -10.40 6.78
N THR A 149 4.81 -11.57 6.53
CA THR A 149 3.88 -12.23 7.45
C THR A 149 4.60 -12.62 8.74
N ALA A 150 5.77 -13.26 8.65
CA ALA A 150 6.51 -13.65 9.85
C ALA A 150 7.01 -12.46 10.66
N LEU A 151 7.48 -11.40 10.00
CA LEU A 151 7.91 -10.18 10.69
C LEU A 151 6.74 -9.45 11.36
N ASN A 152 5.58 -9.35 10.70
CA ASN A 152 4.39 -8.75 11.29
C ASN A 152 3.87 -9.57 12.49
N ILE A 153 3.86 -10.90 12.40
CA ILE A 153 3.49 -11.77 13.52
C ILE A 153 4.45 -11.54 14.70
N ALA A 154 5.76 -11.51 14.44
CA ALA A 154 6.74 -11.30 15.50
C ALA A 154 6.65 -9.88 16.11
N LEU A 155 6.45 -8.83 15.29
CA LEU A 155 6.26 -7.45 15.77
C LEU A 155 4.94 -7.27 16.54
N SER A 156 3.88 -8.03 16.20
CA SER A 156 2.59 -7.94 16.88
C SER A 156 2.62 -8.34 18.36
N GLY A 157 3.65 -9.08 18.78
CA GLY A 157 3.88 -9.42 20.18
C GLY A 157 4.42 -8.26 21.03
N HIS A 158 4.77 -7.12 20.42
CA HIS A 158 5.33 -5.96 21.08
C HIS A 158 4.41 -4.75 20.98
N ASP A 159 4.36 -3.94 22.04
CA ASP A 159 3.54 -2.72 22.04
C ASP A 159 4.29 -1.56 21.36
N LEU A 160 4.15 -1.49 20.04
CA LEU A 160 4.82 -0.51 19.19
C LEU A 160 3.95 0.74 18.98
N TYR A 161 4.57 1.92 18.98
CA TYR A 161 3.89 3.17 18.65
C TYR A 161 3.48 3.19 17.17
N GLN A 162 4.41 2.81 16.28
CA GLN A 162 4.17 2.75 14.84
C GLN A 162 4.73 1.45 14.24
N PRO A 163 3.92 0.38 14.12
CA PRO A 163 4.39 -0.94 13.69
C PRO A 163 4.96 -0.94 12.27
N GLN A 164 4.44 -0.09 11.39
CA GLN A 164 4.83 -0.02 9.98
C GLN A 164 6.24 0.56 9.82
N GLN A 165 6.60 1.53 10.66
CA GLN A 165 7.96 2.10 10.68
C GLN A 165 8.95 1.07 11.23
N ALA A 166 8.58 0.37 12.31
CA ALA A 166 9.41 -0.70 12.86
C ALA A 166 9.67 -1.82 11.83
N LEU A 167 8.64 -2.23 11.08
CA LEU A 167 8.77 -3.21 10.00
C LEU A 167 9.73 -2.75 8.89
N GLN A 168 9.64 -1.48 8.48
CA GLN A 168 10.51 -0.93 7.44
C GLN A 168 11.99 -0.89 7.89
N LEU A 169 12.23 -0.42 9.12
CA LEU A 169 13.58 -0.39 9.71
C LEU A 169 14.16 -1.78 9.85
N LEU A 170 13.37 -2.73 10.35
CA LEU A 170 13.79 -4.12 10.52
C LEU A 170 14.17 -4.78 9.19
N LYS A 171 13.42 -4.52 8.11
CA LYS A 171 13.77 -5.02 6.77
C LYS A 171 15.08 -4.42 6.25
N ALA A 172 15.31 -3.14 6.50
CA ALA A 172 16.51 -2.44 6.06
C ALA A 172 17.76 -2.94 6.79
N ILE A 173 17.66 -3.14 8.11
CA ILE A 173 18.79 -3.51 8.97
C ILE A 173 19.01 -5.03 8.94
N GLY A 174 17.95 -5.82 9.11
CA GLY A 174 18.05 -7.26 9.34
C GLY A 174 18.08 -8.15 8.11
N LYS A 175 17.97 -7.58 6.90
CA LYS A 175 18.07 -8.28 5.61
C LYS A 175 17.45 -9.69 5.64
N PRO A 176 16.13 -9.79 5.91
CA PRO A 176 15.47 -11.07 6.12
C PRO A 176 15.61 -11.97 4.89
N LYS A 177 15.86 -13.25 5.11
CA LYS A 177 15.91 -14.27 4.06
C LYS A 177 14.97 -15.43 4.38
N LEU A 178 14.38 -15.97 3.31
CA LEU A 178 13.67 -17.25 3.35
C LEU A 178 14.67 -18.35 2.99
N ILE A 179 14.87 -19.30 3.89
CA ILE A 179 15.70 -20.48 3.71
C ILE A 179 14.76 -21.68 3.61
N GLU A 180 14.96 -22.50 2.59
CA GLU A 180 14.26 -23.78 2.45
C GLU A 180 15.11 -24.86 3.13
N ASN A 181 14.52 -25.58 4.07
CA ASN A 181 15.13 -26.72 4.73
C ASN A 181 15.07 -27.95 3.83
N GLU A 182 15.92 -28.95 4.11
CA GLU A 182 15.97 -30.21 3.35
C GLU A 182 14.62 -30.97 3.33
N ASP A 183 13.76 -30.75 4.33
CA ASP A 183 12.42 -31.33 4.44
C ASP A 183 11.35 -30.63 3.57
N GLY A 184 11.74 -29.62 2.78
CA GLY A 184 10.82 -28.77 2.01
C GLY A 184 10.03 -27.76 2.85
N SER A 185 10.41 -27.58 4.12
CA SER A 185 9.83 -26.56 5.00
C SER A 185 10.59 -25.23 4.86
N PHE A 186 9.86 -24.11 4.95
CA PHE A 186 10.48 -22.78 4.84
C PHE A 186 10.73 -22.18 6.23
N LYS A 187 11.96 -21.74 6.48
CA LYS A 187 12.35 -20.97 7.67
C LYS A 187 12.74 -19.55 7.27
N ILE A 188 12.32 -18.58 8.08
CA ILE A 188 12.70 -17.17 7.89
C ILE A 188 13.78 -16.84 8.90
N VAL A 189 14.84 -16.20 8.44
CA VAL A 189 16.00 -15.83 9.23
C VAL A 189 16.28 -14.35 9.07
N LEU A 190 16.62 -13.69 10.18
CA LEU A 190 17.15 -12.34 10.22
C LEU A 190 18.66 -12.38 10.44
N TYR A 191 19.38 -11.59 9.65
CA TYR A 191 20.82 -11.37 9.81
C TYR A 191 21.04 -9.99 10.40
N MET A 192 21.24 -9.92 11.72
CA MET A 192 21.38 -8.66 12.46
C MET A 192 22.63 -8.67 13.33
N ASP A 193 23.27 -7.52 13.45
CA ASP A 193 24.29 -7.27 14.47
C ASP A 193 23.62 -6.53 15.64
N PHE A 194 23.72 -7.10 16.84
CA PHE A 194 23.12 -6.54 18.05
C PHE A 194 24.14 -5.79 18.90
N ASP A 195 25.39 -6.27 18.94
CA ASP A 195 26.40 -5.86 19.93
C ASP A 195 27.71 -5.40 19.27
N GLY A 196 27.74 -5.19 17.95
CA GLY A 196 28.96 -4.88 17.19
C GLY A 196 29.90 -6.07 17.02
N THR A 197 29.39 -7.29 17.26
CA THR A 197 30.17 -8.55 17.19
C THR A 197 30.02 -9.27 15.85
N GLY A 198 29.29 -8.67 14.90
CA GLY A 198 29.07 -9.20 13.56
C GLY A 198 27.64 -9.68 13.32
N LEU A 199 27.34 -10.08 12.08
CA LEU A 199 25.99 -10.53 11.71
C LEU A 199 25.67 -11.88 12.35
N GLN A 200 24.63 -11.92 13.19
CA GLN A 200 24.09 -13.12 13.79
C GLN A 200 22.82 -13.56 13.04
N GLU A 201 22.72 -14.86 12.79
CA GLU A 201 21.52 -15.53 12.28
C GLU A 201 20.55 -15.76 13.44
N THR A 202 19.37 -15.15 13.35
CA THR A 202 18.35 -15.23 14.41
C THR A 202 16.96 -15.48 13.82
N GLU A 203 16.12 -16.16 14.60
CA GLU A 203 14.71 -16.30 14.28
C GLU A 203 13.98 -14.96 14.45
N PRO A 204 12.90 -14.71 13.69
CA PRO A 204 12.17 -13.44 13.73
C PRO A 204 11.78 -12.98 15.13
N LYS A 205 11.28 -13.90 15.98
CA LYS A 205 10.81 -13.56 17.33
C LYS A 205 11.96 -13.09 18.23
N ASP A 206 13.04 -13.85 18.27
CA ASP A 206 14.18 -13.56 19.13
C ASP A 206 14.98 -12.36 18.61
N GLY A 207 15.17 -12.30 17.30
CA GLY A 207 15.88 -11.21 16.64
C GLY A 207 15.17 -9.87 16.83
N ILE A 208 13.84 -9.83 16.65
CA ILE A 208 13.06 -8.60 16.88
C ILE A 208 13.11 -8.18 18.35
N SER A 209 12.99 -9.12 19.28
CA SER A 209 13.04 -8.82 20.72
C SER A 209 14.37 -8.20 21.12
N LYS A 210 15.49 -8.78 20.65
CA LYS A 210 16.84 -8.23 20.88
C LYS A 210 17.04 -6.88 20.21
N TRP A 211 16.55 -6.73 18.98
CA TRP A 211 16.64 -5.48 18.24
C TRP A 211 15.84 -4.34 18.91
N LEU A 212 14.62 -4.61 19.36
CA LEU A 212 13.79 -3.64 20.08
C LEU A 212 14.36 -3.29 21.47
N ALA A 213 15.15 -4.18 22.07
CA ALA A 213 15.84 -3.92 23.32
C ALA A 213 17.06 -2.98 23.16
N LEU A 214 17.51 -2.71 21.93
CA LEU A 214 18.61 -1.78 21.70
C LEU A 214 18.21 -0.35 22.07
N PRO A 215 19.11 0.45 22.68
CA PRO A 215 18.81 1.83 23.08
C PRO A 215 18.34 2.71 21.91
N GLU A 216 18.86 2.45 20.71
CA GLU A 216 18.53 3.21 19.49
C GLU A 216 17.07 3.02 19.06
N ASN A 217 16.44 1.90 19.43
CA ASN A 217 15.10 1.52 19.03
C ASN A 217 14.06 1.72 20.14
N ALA A 218 14.46 2.26 21.30
CA ALA A 218 13.58 2.47 22.44
C ALA A 218 12.39 3.40 22.12
N ASN A 219 12.56 4.30 21.14
CA ASN A 219 11.52 5.20 20.64
C ASN A 219 10.41 4.50 19.83
N LEU A 220 10.63 3.26 19.37
CA LEU A 220 9.64 2.48 18.62
C LEU A 220 8.61 1.83 19.53
N LEU A 221 8.97 1.56 20.78
CA LEU A 221 8.10 1.02 21.81
C LEU A 221 7.20 2.13 22.35
N LYS A 222 5.92 1.83 22.58
CA LYS A 222 5.07 2.74 23.34
C LYS A 222 5.70 2.91 24.71
N ASN A 223 5.72 4.17 25.17
CA ASN A 223 6.27 4.50 26.45
C ASN A 223 5.50 3.77 27.56
N ASN A 224 6.10 2.68 28.06
CA ASN A 224 5.59 1.90 29.18
C ASN A 224 6.19 2.37 30.51
N LEU A 225 6.78 3.57 30.55
CA LEU A 225 7.16 4.21 31.81
C LEU A 225 5.91 4.27 32.68
N GLN A 226 5.96 3.56 33.79
CA GLN A 226 4.97 3.68 34.85
C GLN A 226 4.80 5.17 35.16
N PRO A 227 3.55 5.64 35.40
CA PRO A 227 3.32 7.03 35.74
C PRO A 227 4.30 7.45 36.84
N GLY A 228 5.15 8.42 36.54
CA GLY A 228 6.24 8.82 37.43
C GLY A 228 5.72 9.21 38.81
N ALA A 229 6.60 9.16 39.80
CA ALA A 229 6.28 9.55 41.17
C ALA A 229 5.59 10.91 41.23
N GLY A 230 4.44 10.96 41.91
CA GLY A 230 3.61 12.16 42.00
C GLY A 230 2.46 12.22 41.00
N THR A 231 2.32 11.26 40.08
CA THR A 231 1.11 11.14 39.26
C THR A 231 -0.07 10.81 40.17
N ALA A 232 -1.05 11.73 40.24
CA ALA A 232 -2.25 11.53 41.03
C ALA A 232 -3.12 10.45 40.35
N THR A 233 -3.29 9.31 41.00
CA THR A 233 -4.48 8.49 40.76
C THR A 233 -5.67 9.18 41.41
N LYS A 234 -6.90 8.81 41.03
CA LYS A 234 -8.14 9.48 41.51
C LYS A 234 -8.18 9.71 43.02
N THR A 235 -7.49 8.89 43.82
CA THR A 235 -7.54 8.95 45.29
C THR A 235 -6.20 8.72 46.00
N GLY A 236 -5.09 8.51 45.27
CA GLY A 236 -3.78 8.19 45.86
C GLY A 236 -2.60 8.66 45.00
N ARG A 237 -1.43 8.83 45.62
CA ARG A 237 -0.19 9.21 44.93
C ARG A 237 0.64 7.97 44.66
N VAL A 238 1.07 7.78 43.41
CA VAL A 238 2.00 6.71 43.06
C VAL A 238 3.42 7.16 43.43
N GLY A 239 4.13 6.34 44.20
CA GLY A 239 5.54 6.51 44.56
C GLY A 239 6.46 6.09 43.41
N THR A 240 7.74 6.45 43.52
CA THR A 240 8.80 6.09 42.55
C THR A 240 8.99 4.58 42.39
N ASP A 241 8.59 3.80 43.38
CA ASP A 241 8.68 2.35 43.46
C ASP A 241 7.40 1.63 42.97
N GLY A 242 6.44 2.38 42.41
CA GLY A 242 5.13 1.85 42.01
C GLY A 242 4.18 1.60 43.18
N SER A 243 4.59 1.93 44.41
CA SER A 243 3.71 1.86 45.59
C SER A 243 2.62 2.93 45.50
N VAL A 244 1.43 2.64 46.02
CA VAL A 244 0.35 3.63 46.08
C VAL A 244 0.21 4.13 47.51
N THR A 245 0.35 5.43 47.67
CA THR A 245 0.22 6.10 48.95
C THR A 245 -1.14 6.78 49.08
N TYR A 246 -1.88 6.44 50.14
CA TYR A 246 -3.15 7.07 50.50
C TYR A 246 -2.99 7.93 51.75
N LYS A 247 -3.69 9.07 51.81
CA LYS A 247 -3.83 9.84 53.04
C LYS A 247 -4.87 9.21 53.95
N ARG A 248 -4.65 9.27 55.28
CA ARG A 248 -5.58 8.70 56.27
C ARG A 248 -6.95 9.38 56.22
N ALA A 249 -6.99 10.68 55.93
CA ALA A 249 -8.23 11.43 55.74
C ALA A 249 -9.10 10.89 54.58
N ASP A 250 -8.49 10.47 53.47
CA ASP A 250 -9.21 10.01 52.28
C ASP A 250 -9.74 8.58 52.44
N LEU A 251 -9.14 7.78 53.33
CA LEU A 251 -9.60 6.42 53.67
C LEU A 251 -10.96 6.38 54.40
N GLN A 252 -11.47 7.52 54.86
CA GLN A 252 -12.82 7.61 55.41
C GLN A 252 -13.91 7.42 54.33
N LYS A 253 -13.59 7.76 53.07
CA LYS A 253 -14.52 7.62 51.95
C LYS A 253 -14.64 6.14 51.53
N PRO A 254 -15.87 5.61 51.31
CA PRO A 254 -16.06 4.20 50.96
C PRO A 254 -15.47 3.82 49.59
N GLU A 255 -15.35 4.77 48.68
CA GLU A 255 -14.78 4.58 47.33
C GLU A 255 -13.27 4.30 47.37
N VAL A 256 -12.53 5.05 48.20
CA VAL A 256 -11.07 4.91 48.38
C VAL A 256 -10.72 3.56 49.04
N ARG A 257 -11.60 3.06 49.93
CA ARG A 257 -11.43 1.74 50.56
C ARG A 257 -11.59 0.59 49.57
N LYS A 258 -12.53 0.71 48.62
CA LYS A 258 -12.71 -0.28 47.54
C LYS A 258 -11.50 -0.29 46.61
N GLU A 259 -11.04 0.87 46.18
CA GLU A 259 -9.85 0.99 45.31
C GLU A 259 -8.59 0.45 46.01
N ARG A 260 -8.40 0.73 47.31
CA ARG A 260 -7.31 0.13 48.10
C ARG A 260 -7.40 -1.39 48.13
N ALA A 261 -8.58 -1.96 48.34
CA ALA A 261 -8.76 -3.40 48.38
C ALA A 261 -8.46 -4.05 47.01
N GLU A 262 -8.82 -3.39 45.91
CA GLU A 262 -8.50 -3.83 44.55
C GLU A 262 -6.99 -3.78 44.26
N LYS A 263 -6.29 -2.71 44.68
CA LYS A 263 -4.82 -2.61 44.49
C LYS A 263 -4.05 -3.60 45.36
N ILE A 264 -4.51 -3.88 46.58
CA ILE A 264 -3.94 -4.94 47.42
C ILE A 264 -4.19 -6.32 46.78
N LYS A 265 -5.38 -6.55 46.23
CA LYS A 265 -5.70 -7.79 45.50
C LYS A 265 -4.88 -7.97 44.23
N ALA A 266 -4.49 -6.87 43.57
CA ALA A 266 -3.59 -6.85 42.43
C ALA A 266 -2.10 -6.99 42.80
N GLY A 267 -1.76 -7.14 44.09
CA GLY A 267 -0.38 -7.33 44.55
C GLY A 267 0.47 -6.06 44.59
N ILE A 268 -0.14 -4.88 44.48
CA ILE A 268 0.57 -3.58 44.52
C ILE A 268 0.83 -3.20 45.98
N SER A 269 2.05 -2.73 46.29
CA SER A 269 2.41 -2.24 47.63
C SER A 269 1.66 -0.96 47.97
N VAL A 270 1.02 -0.92 49.14
CA VAL A 270 0.18 0.22 49.58
C VAL A 270 0.68 0.78 50.91
N THR A 271 0.95 2.08 50.93
CA THR A 271 1.43 2.82 52.12
C THR A 271 0.37 3.83 52.55
N ILE A 272 0.20 4.01 53.87
CA ILE A 272 -0.74 4.99 54.43
C ILE A 272 0.08 6.08 55.12
N ILE A 273 -0.12 7.32 54.71
CA ILE A 273 0.46 8.51 55.36
C ILE A 273 -0.68 9.29 56.03
N ASP A 274 -0.39 9.98 57.13
CA ASP A 274 -1.36 10.82 57.84
C ASP A 274 -1.95 11.94 56.95
#